data_AF-A0AAV5LIF8-F1
#
_entry.id   AF-A0AAV5LIF8-F1
#
_cell.length_a   1.000
_cell.length_b   1.000
_cell.length_c   1.000
_cell.angle_alpha   90.00
_cell.angle_beta   90.00
_cell.angle_gamma   90.00
#
_symmetry.space_group_name_H-M   'P 1'
#
loop_
_entity.id
_entity.type
_entity.pdbx_description
1 polymer ?
#
loop_
_entity_poly.entity_id
_entity_poly.type
_entity_poly.pdbx_seq_one_letter_code
_entity_poly.pdbx_strand_id
1 'polypeptide(L)'
;MSHWPEQPVNIIIKWLQDHNPRLTVADFGCGDARLAKNVKNEVFSIDLVAHDPSVIACDMSNTPLDAASVDVAVFSLSLMGTNFSSYLKEAHRVLKPSGWLLIAEVKSRFDPSNGGADPNKFSTAVCDLGFTSTSKDLSNKMFILLYFKKKENQKSKKKEIEWPELKPCLYKRR
;
A
#
# COMPACT_ATOMS: atom_id res chain seq x y z
N MET A 1 16.32 0.20 -19.92
CA MET A 1 15.29 0.29 -18.87
C MET A 1 13.95 0.00 -19.53
N SER A 2 13.27 -1.08 -19.15
CA SER A 2 11.95 -1.42 -19.70
C SER A 2 10.96 -0.34 -19.29
N HIS A 3 10.53 0.48 -20.25
CA HIS A 3 9.52 1.50 -20.02
C HIS A 3 8.19 0.81 -19.74
N TRP A 4 7.71 0.89 -18.50
CA TRP A 4 6.34 0.48 -18.20
C TRP A 4 5.41 1.43 -18.96
N PRO A 5 4.42 0.92 -19.72
CA PRO A 5 3.49 1.78 -20.46
C PRO A 5 2.68 2.67 -19.50
N GLU A 6 2.50 2.21 -18.27
CA GLU A 6 1.84 2.95 -17.20
C GLU A 6 2.51 2.60 -15.86
N GLN A 7 2.73 3.61 -15.02
CA GLN A 7 3.29 3.41 -13.69
C GLN A 7 2.17 3.34 -12.65
N PRO A 8 2.25 2.46 -11.64
CA PRO A 8 1.19 2.29 -10.65
C PRO A 8 0.91 3.57 -9.86
N VAL A 9 1.94 4.38 -9.59
CA VAL A 9 1.77 5.70 -8.94
C VAL A 9 0.88 6.64 -9.76
N ASN A 10 0.90 6.59 -11.09
CA ASN A 10 0.04 7.43 -11.92
C ASN A 10 -1.44 7.03 -11.78
N ILE A 11 -1.72 5.74 -11.64
CA ILE A 11 -3.08 5.25 -11.42
C ILE A 11 -3.59 5.72 -10.05
N ILE A 12 -2.74 5.66 -9.02
CA ILE A 12 -3.08 6.14 -7.68
C ILE A 12 -3.28 7.67 -7.67
N ILE A 13 -2.43 8.43 -8.37
CA ILE A 13 -2.61 9.88 -8.56
C ILE A 13 -3.98 10.17 -9.17
N LYS A 14 -4.33 9.48 -10.27
CA LYS A 14 -5.64 9.65 -10.92
C LYS A 14 -6.79 9.29 -9.97
N TRP A 15 -6.66 8.17 -9.24
CA TRP A 15 -7.65 7.78 -8.24
C TRP A 15 -7.87 8.89 -7.20
N LEU A 16 -6.81 9.48 -6.65
CA LEU A 16 -6.93 10.58 -5.68
C LEU A 16 -7.55 11.83 -6.28
N GLN A 17 -7.19 12.18 -7.53
CA GLN A 17 -7.74 13.33 -8.25
C GLN A 17 -9.24 13.19 -8.53
N ASP A 18 -9.71 11.96 -8.75
CA ASP A 18 -11.14 11.63 -8.93
C ASP A 18 -11.91 11.56 -7.59
N HIS A 19 -11.23 11.74 -6.45
CA HIS A 19 -11.81 11.71 -5.10
C HIS A 19 -11.69 13.07 -4.40
N ASN A 20 -12.25 13.16 -3.19
CA ASN A 20 -12.26 14.40 -2.41
C ASN A 20 -10.81 14.87 -2.12
N PRO A 21 -10.41 16.08 -2.52
CA PRO A 21 -9.05 16.59 -2.33
C PRO A 21 -8.71 16.85 -0.85
N ARG A 22 -9.69 16.80 0.05
CA ARG A 22 -9.48 16.94 1.51
C ARG A 22 -9.10 15.63 2.20
N LEU A 23 -9.06 14.51 1.48
CA LEU A 23 -8.58 13.25 2.06
C LEU A 23 -7.09 13.39 2.37
N THR A 24 -6.72 13.08 3.59
CA THR A 24 -5.34 12.98 4.07
C THR A 24 -4.76 11.62 3.67
N VAL A 25 -3.53 11.61 3.15
CA VAL A 25 -2.91 10.41 2.56
C VAL A 25 -1.60 10.09 3.26
N ALA A 26 -1.36 8.83 3.60
CA ALA A 26 -0.03 8.32 3.96
C ALA A 26 0.53 7.48 2.79
N ASP A 27 1.67 7.90 2.25
CA ASP A 27 2.38 7.20 1.17
C ASP A 27 3.55 6.42 1.75
N PHE A 28 3.35 5.10 1.95
CA PHE A 28 4.32 4.22 2.58
C PHE A 28 5.36 3.75 1.56
N GLY A 29 6.63 4.11 1.78
CA GLY A 29 7.72 3.87 0.85
C GLY A 29 7.64 4.76 -0.39
N CYS A 30 7.48 6.07 -0.16
CA CYS A 30 7.16 7.07 -1.18
C CYS A 30 8.30 7.36 -2.18
N GLY A 31 9.53 6.92 -1.90
CA GLY A 31 10.70 7.22 -2.72
C GLY A 31 10.94 8.73 -2.86
N ASP A 32 10.81 9.24 -4.07
CA ASP A 32 11.01 10.65 -4.44
C ASP A 32 9.79 11.57 -4.17
N ALA A 33 8.81 11.07 -3.40
CA ALA A 33 7.56 11.77 -3.06
C ALA A 33 6.74 12.17 -4.31
N ARG A 34 6.82 11.38 -5.39
CA ARG A 34 6.09 11.67 -6.62
C ARG A 34 4.58 11.78 -6.43
N LEU A 35 3.98 10.98 -5.54
CA LEU A 35 2.55 11.07 -5.26
C LEU A 35 2.17 12.46 -4.74
N ALA A 36 2.85 12.92 -3.68
CA ALA A 36 2.63 14.22 -3.05
C ALA A 36 2.78 15.39 -4.05
N LYS A 37 3.75 15.30 -4.96
CA LYS A 37 4.02 16.34 -5.97
C LYS A 37 2.93 16.48 -7.04
N ASN A 38 2.00 15.52 -7.16
CA ASN A 38 1.05 15.45 -8.27
C ASN A 38 -0.43 15.45 -7.84
N VAL A 39 -0.71 15.64 -6.54
CA VAL A 39 -2.07 15.72 -6.00
C VAL A 39 -2.26 16.96 -5.14
N LYS A 40 -3.52 17.37 -4.94
CA LYS A 40 -3.87 18.49 -4.05
C LYS A 40 -4.05 18.07 -2.59
N ASN A 41 -4.12 16.77 -2.35
CA ASN A 41 -4.27 16.19 -1.03
C ASN A 41 -3.08 16.52 -0.14
N GLU A 42 -3.31 16.59 1.17
CA GLU A 42 -2.23 16.50 2.15
C GLU A 42 -1.67 15.07 2.14
N VAL A 43 -0.37 14.94 1.84
CA VAL A 43 0.31 13.64 1.72
C VAL A 43 1.50 13.56 2.68
N PHE A 44 1.40 12.67 3.67
CA PHE A 44 2.51 12.24 4.51
C PHE A 44 3.37 11.25 3.73
N SER A 45 4.45 11.75 3.13
CA SER A 45 5.41 10.95 2.36
C SER A 45 6.38 10.26 3.32
N ILE A 46 6.38 8.93 3.38
CA ILE A 46 7.17 8.15 4.34
C ILE A 46 8.14 7.24 3.59
N ASP A 47 9.43 7.31 3.91
CA ASP A 47 10.43 6.36 3.38
C ASP A 47 11.54 6.15 4.41
N LEU A 48 12.32 5.09 4.25
CA LEU A 48 13.46 4.81 5.14
C LEU A 48 14.56 5.88 4.98
N VAL A 49 14.69 6.43 3.77
CA VAL A 49 15.67 7.47 3.43
C VAL A 49 14.96 8.66 2.80
N ALA A 50 15.14 9.84 3.36
CA ALA A 50 14.62 11.08 2.80
C ALA A 50 15.56 11.61 1.70
N HIS A 51 15.17 11.44 0.44
CA HIS A 51 15.80 12.09 -0.71
C HIS A 51 15.19 13.45 -1.04
N ASP A 52 14.02 13.75 -0.47
CA ASP A 52 13.31 15.02 -0.58
C ASP A 52 13.05 15.55 0.84
N PRO A 53 13.23 16.85 1.13
CA PRO A 53 13.03 17.41 2.47
C PRO A 53 11.62 17.24 3.04
N SER A 54 10.62 17.01 2.19
CA SER A 54 9.23 16.76 2.60
C SER A 54 8.98 15.32 3.05
N VAL A 55 9.95 14.41 2.89
CA VAL A 55 9.82 13.00 3.26
C VAL A 55 10.12 12.81 4.75
N ILE A 56 9.22 12.12 5.43
CA ILE A 56 9.39 11.63 6.79
C ILE A 56 10.30 10.40 6.72
N ALA A 57 11.58 10.57 7.09
CA ALA A 57 12.54 9.48 7.17
C ALA A 57 12.25 8.59 8.39
N CYS A 58 11.64 7.42 8.19
CA CYS A 58 11.44 6.42 9.24
C CYS A 58 11.23 4.99 8.70
N ASP A 59 11.30 4.01 9.59
CA ASP A 59 10.80 2.67 9.29
C ASP A 59 9.28 2.71 9.21
N MET A 60 8.73 2.41 8.03
CA MET A 60 7.29 2.45 7.76
C MET A 60 6.48 1.37 8.49
N SER A 61 7.13 0.47 9.24
CA SER A 61 6.46 -0.41 10.22
C SER A 61 6.10 0.30 11.52
N ASN A 62 6.65 1.49 11.78
CA ASN A 62 6.38 2.31 12.97
C ASN A 62 6.53 3.80 12.63
N THR A 63 5.49 4.37 12.03
CA THR A 63 5.46 5.76 11.59
C THR A 63 5.18 6.71 12.77
N PRO A 64 5.60 7.98 12.69
CA PRO A 64 5.27 8.99 13.71
C PRO A 64 3.81 9.49 13.63
N LEU A 65 2.98 8.94 12.73
CA LEU A 65 1.59 9.37 12.58
C LEU A 65 0.71 8.85 13.72
N ASP A 66 -0.29 9.63 14.11
CA ASP A 66 -1.26 9.21 15.12
C ASP A 66 -2.16 8.07 14.60
N ALA A 67 -2.73 7.29 15.54
CA ALA A 67 -3.72 6.28 15.16
C ALA A 67 -4.99 6.95 14.62
N ALA A 68 -5.61 6.36 13.60
CA ALA A 68 -6.81 6.88 12.95
C ALA A 68 -6.69 8.36 12.52
N SER A 69 -5.53 8.77 12.00
CA SER A 69 -5.24 10.12 11.56
C SER A 69 -5.43 10.35 10.06
N VAL A 70 -5.26 9.31 9.22
CA VAL A 70 -5.31 9.43 7.76
C VAL A 70 -6.53 8.79 7.13
N ASP A 71 -6.96 9.31 5.98
CA ASP A 71 -8.11 8.81 5.22
C ASP A 71 -7.72 7.75 4.19
N VAL A 72 -6.48 7.80 3.68
CA VAL A 72 -5.95 6.89 2.66
C VAL A 72 -4.53 6.46 3.01
N ALA A 73 -4.24 5.17 2.91
CA ALA A 73 -2.88 4.62 2.98
C ALA A 73 -2.53 3.98 1.64
N VAL A 74 -1.34 4.28 1.13
CA VAL A 74 -0.87 3.84 -0.19
C VAL A 74 0.40 3.03 -0.03
N PHE A 75 0.45 1.89 -0.71
CA PHE A 75 1.68 1.15 -0.97
C PHE A 75 1.85 1.02 -2.49
N SER A 76 2.79 1.76 -3.07
CA SER A 76 3.08 1.70 -4.50
C SER A 76 4.47 1.14 -4.74
N LEU A 77 4.54 -0.17 -5.02
CA LEU A 77 5.79 -0.93 -5.17
C LEU A 77 6.70 -0.83 -3.94
N SER A 78 6.09 -0.93 -2.75
CA SER A 78 6.76 -0.66 -1.47
C SER A 78 6.64 -1.77 -0.43
N LEU A 79 5.83 -2.82 -0.66
CA LEU A 79 5.72 -4.00 0.23
C LEU A 79 6.89 -4.98 0.01
N MET A 80 8.11 -4.49 -0.07
CA MET A 80 9.29 -5.27 -0.49
C MET A 80 10.03 -5.97 0.67
N GLY A 81 9.79 -5.55 1.91
CA GLY A 81 10.40 -6.17 3.10
C GLY A 81 9.80 -7.53 3.44
N THR A 82 10.61 -8.41 4.04
CA THR A 82 10.15 -9.72 4.56
C THR A 82 9.15 -9.55 5.70
N ASN A 83 9.22 -8.44 6.43
CA ASN A 83 8.27 -8.05 7.48
C ASN A 83 7.08 -7.22 6.96
N PHE A 84 6.65 -7.39 5.69
CA PHE A 84 5.60 -6.56 5.10
C PHE A 84 4.27 -6.56 5.87
N SER A 85 3.99 -7.62 6.62
CA SER A 85 2.81 -7.70 7.50
C SER A 85 2.81 -6.62 8.58
N SER A 86 3.99 -6.18 9.05
CA SER A 86 4.12 -5.06 9.98
C SER A 86 3.76 -3.72 9.34
N TYR A 87 4.11 -3.50 8.07
CA TYR A 87 3.73 -2.29 7.33
C TYR A 87 2.20 -2.21 7.15
N LEU A 88 1.56 -3.33 6.85
CA LEU A 88 0.10 -3.39 6.72
C LEU A 88 -0.61 -3.18 8.06
N LYS A 89 -0.06 -3.71 9.15
CA LYS A 89 -0.56 -3.43 10.52
C LYS A 89 -0.43 -1.95 10.86
N GLU A 90 0.65 -1.32 10.44
CA GLU A 90 0.88 0.11 10.66
C GLU A 90 -0.08 0.98 9.84
N ALA A 91 -0.26 0.66 8.56
CA ALA A 91 -1.30 1.28 7.73
C ALA A 91 -2.70 1.11 8.34
N HIS A 92 -3.00 -0.06 8.91
CA HIS A 92 -4.25 -0.26 9.65
C HIS A 92 -4.34 0.66 10.87
N ARG A 93 -3.28 0.80 11.67
CA ARG A 93 -3.26 1.67 12.85
C ARG A 93 -3.58 3.12 12.48
N VAL A 94 -2.89 3.67 11.49
CA VAL A 94 -3.01 5.09 11.10
C VAL A 94 -4.30 5.40 10.34
N LEU A 95 -4.91 4.42 9.66
CA LEU A 95 -6.14 4.63 8.92
C LEU A 95 -7.34 4.88 9.84
N LYS A 96 -8.17 5.86 9.50
CA LYS A 96 -9.50 6.04 10.07
C LYS A 96 -10.43 4.85 9.75
N PRO A 97 -11.45 4.58 10.58
CA PRO A 97 -12.56 3.70 10.19
C PRO A 97 -13.10 4.07 8.80
N SER A 98 -13.39 3.07 7.97
CA SER A 98 -13.83 3.25 6.58
C SER A 98 -12.81 3.95 5.65
N GLY A 99 -11.59 4.21 6.12
CA GLY A 99 -10.47 4.71 5.32
C GLY A 99 -9.98 3.69 4.29
N TRP A 100 -9.29 4.18 3.26
CA TRP A 100 -8.87 3.40 2.11
C TRP A 100 -7.46 2.87 2.25
N LEU A 101 -7.25 1.62 1.84
CA LEU A 101 -5.93 1.03 1.65
C LEU A 101 -5.77 0.69 0.16
N LEU A 102 -4.80 1.32 -0.49
CA LEU A 102 -4.48 1.14 -1.91
C LEU A 102 -3.12 0.44 -2.03
N ILE A 103 -3.09 -0.71 -2.68
CA ILE A 103 -1.86 -1.49 -2.87
C ILE A 103 -1.63 -1.70 -4.36
N ALA A 104 -0.46 -1.32 -4.84
CA ALA A 104 0.00 -1.59 -6.19
C ALA A 104 1.35 -2.33 -6.13
N GLU A 105 1.41 -3.56 -6.64
CA GLU A 105 2.61 -4.40 -6.53
C GLU A 105 2.91 -5.16 -7.82
N VAL A 106 4.18 -5.48 -8.05
CA VAL A 106 4.61 -6.20 -9.27
C VAL A 106 3.89 -7.54 -9.37
N LYS A 107 3.31 -7.82 -10.54
CA LYS A 107 2.46 -9.00 -10.78
C LYS A 107 3.20 -10.30 -10.57
N SER A 108 4.48 -10.38 -10.93
CA SER A 108 5.29 -11.57 -10.72
C SER A 108 5.49 -11.94 -9.24
N ARG A 109 5.28 -11.00 -8.30
CA ARG A 109 5.29 -11.30 -6.85
C ARG A 109 4.03 -12.03 -6.40
N PHE A 110 2.98 -11.99 -7.23
CA PHE A 110 1.64 -12.50 -6.99
C PHE A 110 1.25 -13.57 -8.01
N ASP A 111 2.21 -14.37 -8.46
CA ASP A 111 1.99 -15.43 -9.44
C ASP A 111 2.49 -16.78 -8.88
N PRO A 112 1.57 -17.64 -8.40
CA PRO A 112 1.88 -18.95 -7.85
C PRO A 112 2.66 -19.86 -8.81
N SER A 113 2.49 -19.69 -10.13
CA SER A 113 3.19 -20.51 -11.13
C SER A 113 4.70 -20.29 -11.14
N ASN A 114 5.16 -19.15 -10.60
CA ASN A 114 6.59 -18.82 -10.51
C ASN A 114 7.10 -18.76 -9.06
N GLY A 115 6.31 -19.24 -8.09
CA GLY A 115 6.63 -19.17 -6.66
C GLY A 115 6.30 -17.82 -6.01
N GLY A 116 5.50 -16.98 -6.65
CA GLY A 116 4.88 -15.80 -6.02
C GLY A 116 3.67 -16.16 -5.16
N ALA A 117 3.17 -15.18 -4.40
CA ALA A 117 1.98 -15.34 -3.59
C ALA A 117 0.72 -15.52 -4.45
N ASP A 118 -0.29 -16.21 -3.94
CA ASP A 118 -1.63 -16.15 -4.52
C ASP A 118 -2.28 -14.79 -4.16
N PRO A 119 -2.70 -13.96 -5.14
CA PRO A 119 -3.34 -12.67 -4.87
C PRO A 119 -4.61 -12.81 -4.01
N ASN A 120 -5.34 -13.92 -4.11
CA ASN A 120 -6.50 -14.18 -3.29
C ASN A 120 -6.12 -14.51 -1.85
N LYS A 121 -5.12 -15.37 -1.63
CA LYS A 121 -4.62 -15.64 -0.27
C LYS A 121 -4.09 -14.37 0.40
N PHE A 122 -3.36 -13.54 -0.35
CA PHE A 122 -2.91 -12.24 0.17
C PHE A 122 -4.09 -11.34 0.52
N SER A 123 -5.08 -11.23 -0.36
CA SER A 123 -6.29 -10.44 -0.08
C SER A 123 -7.04 -10.95 1.16
N THR A 124 -7.11 -12.27 1.36
CA THR A 124 -7.71 -12.88 2.55
C THR A 124 -6.94 -12.48 3.81
N ALA A 125 -5.61 -12.53 3.80
CA ALA A 125 -4.79 -12.10 4.93
C ALA A 125 -4.99 -10.61 5.27
N VAL A 126 -5.10 -9.75 4.25
CA VAL A 126 -5.45 -8.32 4.43
C VAL A 126 -6.87 -8.18 5.00
N CYS A 127 -7.83 -8.99 4.56
CA CYS A 127 -9.18 -8.99 5.11
C CYS A 127 -9.25 -9.48 6.57
N ASP A 128 -8.41 -10.44 6.94
CA ASP A 128 -8.27 -10.96 8.31
C ASP A 128 -7.61 -9.95 9.25
N LEU A 129 -6.70 -9.10 8.73
CA LEU A 129 -6.21 -7.91 9.45
C LEU A 129 -7.34 -6.90 9.74
N GLY A 130 -8.46 -7.03 9.02
CA GLY A 130 -9.68 -6.30 9.27
C GLY A 130 -9.93 -5.16 8.29
N PHE A 131 -9.58 -5.43 7.05
CA PHE A 131 -10.04 -4.70 5.88
C PHE A 131 -11.15 -5.47 5.14
N THR A 132 -11.86 -4.79 4.26
CA THR A 132 -12.80 -5.39 3.31
C THR A 132 -12.31 -5.09 1.91
N SER A 133 -12.13 -6.12 1.08
CA SER A 133 -11.77 -5.96 -0.34
C SER A 133 -12.90 -5.24 -1.07
N THR A 134 -12.59 -4.12 -1.72
CA THR A 134 -13.54 -3.35 -2.52
C THR A 134 -13.41 -3.69 -4.00
N SER A 135 -12.19 -3.76 -4.52
CA SER A 135 -11.93 -4.16 -5.91
C SER A 135 -10.50 -4.69 -6.06
N LYS A 136 -10.28 -5.43 -7.14
CA LYS A 136 -8.97 -5.95 -7.54
C LYS A 136 -8.84 -5.82 -9.05
N ASP A 137 -7.76 -5.23 -9.52
CA ASP A 137 -7.39 -5.24 -10.93
C ASP A 137 -6.12 -6.08 -11.09
N LEU A 138 -6.30 -7.25 -11.71
CA LEU A 138 -5.23 -8.19 -12.04
C LEU A 138 -4.97 -8.24 -13.55
N SER A 139 -5.60 -7.36 -14.34
CA SER A 139 -5.56 -7.38 -15.80
C SER A 139 -4.27 -6.79 -16.37
N ASN A 140 -3.65 -5.83 -15.66
CA ASN A 140 -2.38 -5.25 -16.05
C ASN A 140 -1.28 -6.33 -16.12
N LYS A 141 -0.37 -6.21 -17.10
CA LYS A 141 0.69 -7.19 -17.34
C LYS A 141 1.86 -7.08 -16.35
N MET A 142 2.06 -5.91 -15.76
CA MET A 142 3.26 -5.57 -14.98
C MET A 142 3.00 -5.55 -13.47
N PHE A 143 1.83 -5.08 -13.05
CA PHE A 143 1.47 -4.96 -11.63
C PHE A 143 0.01 -5.36 -11.39
N ILE A 144 -0.34 -5.56 -10.13
CA ILE A 144 -1.71 -5.72 -9.66
C ILE A 144 -2.12 -4.48 -8.87
N LEU A 145 -3.41 -4.17 -8.83
CA LEU A 145 -3.98 -3.14 -7.96
C LEU A 145 -5.02 -3.78 -7.06
N LEU A 146 -4.94 -3.51 -5.76
CA LEU A 146 -5.87 -4.00 -4.77
C LEU A 146 -6.39 -2.81 -3.96
N TYR A 147 -7.70 -2.73 -3.82
CA TYR A 147 -8.39 -1.65 -3.13
C TYR A 147 -9.17 -2.24 -1.96
N PHE A 148 -8.96 -1.69 -0.76
CA PHE A 148 -9.64 -2.12 0.44
C PHE A 148 -10.17 -0.93 1.25
N LYS A 149 -11.15 -1.20 2.10
CA LYS A 149 -11.57 -0.28 3.18
C LYS A 149 -11.35 -0.89 4.55
N LYS A 150 -10.89 -0.08 5.51
CA LYS A 150 -10.80 -0.49 6.92
C LYS A 150 -12.20 -0.71 7.48
N LYS A 151 -12.44 -1.84 8.18
CA LYS A 151 -13.74 -2.14 8.81
C LYS A 151 -14.04 -1.13 9.94
N GLU A 152 -15.31 -0.73 10.08
CA GLU A 152 -15.76 0.22 11.10
C GLU A 152 -15.68 -0.35 12.53
N ASN A 153 -16.12 -1.60 12.69
CA ASN A 153 -16.16 -2.28 13.98
C ASN A 153 -15.34 -3.58 13.94
N GLN A 154 -14.28 -3.62 14.73
CA GLN A 154 -13.48 -4.83 14.91
C GLN A 154 -14.01 -5.63 16.10
N LYS A 155 -14.71 -6.75 15.83
CA LYS A 155 -14.81 -7.82 16.83
C LYS A 155 -13.47 -8.54 16.83
N SER A 156 -12.62 -8.23 17.80
CA SER A 156 -11.28 -8.80 17.95
C SER A 156 -11.35 -10.31 18.15
N LYS A 157 -11.31 -11.08 17.06
CA LYS A 157 -10.82 -12.45 17.13
C LYS A 157 -9.31 -12.36 16.97
N LYS A 158 -8.56 -12.61 18.07
CA LYS A 158 -7.11 -12.83 18.03
C LYS A 158 -6.84 -14.14 17.27
N LYS A 159 -7.05 -14.14 15.95
CA LYS A 159 -6.60 -15.23 15.09
C LYS A 159 -5.27 -14.78 14.49
N GLU A 160 -4.27 -15.64 14.59
CA GLU A 160 -3.00 -15.44 13.89
C GLU A 160 -3.28 -15.41 12.38
N ILE A 161 -2.77 -14.37 11.71
CA ILE A 161 -2.97 -14.17 10.27
C ILE A 161 -1.88 -14.92 9.54
N GLU A 162 -2.28 -15.85 8.66
CA GLU A 162 -1.36 -16.55 7.77
C GLU A 162 -1.02 -15.63 6.59
N TRP A 163 0.17 -15.04 6.62
CA TRP A 163 0.66 -14.16 5.55
C TRP A 163 1.37 -14.98 4.47
N PRO A 164 0.98 -14.87 3.18
CA PRO A 164 1.73 -15.51 2.12
C PRO A 164 3.07 -14.78 1.91
N GLU A 165 4.13 -15.52 1.62
CA GLU A 165 5.41 -14.91 1.28
C GLU A 165 5.33 -14.20 -0.08
N LEU A 166 5.77 -12.95 -0.11
CA LEU A 166 5.87 -12.18 -1.35
C LEU A 166 7.25 -12.36 -1.96
N LYS A 167 7.31 -12.95 -3.16
CA LYS A 167 8.58 -13.10 -3.90
C LYS A 167 9.30 -11.74 -4.03
N PRO A 168 10.64 -11.67 -3.94
CA PRO A 168 11.36 -10.41 -4.12
C PRO A 168 11.11 -9.76 -5.48
N CYS A 169 11.09 -8.42 -5.51
CA CYS A 169 11.04 -7.68 -6.77
C CYS A 169 12.44 -7.66 -7.40
N LEU A 170 12.60 -8.25 -8.58
CA LEU A 170 13.89 -8.31 -9.29
C LEU A 170 14.23 -6.99 -10.02
N TYR A 171 13.26 -6.10 -10.22
CA TYR A 171 13.38 -4.94 -11.10
C TYR A 171 13.63 -3.62 -10.37
N LYS A 172 13.46 -3.58 -9.05
CA LYS A 172 13.69 -2.39 -8.23
C LYS A 172 14.70 -2.78 -7.15
N ARG A 173 15.93 -2.25 -7.24
CA ARG A 173 16.88 -2.30 -6.12
C ARG A 173 16.56 -1.11 -5.21
N ARG A 174 16.43 -1.35 -3.91
CA ARG A 174 16.55 -0.30 -2.90
C ARG A 174 18.01 -0.26 -2.46
#